data_AF-A0A945H9I1-F1
#
_entry.id   AF-A0A945H9I1-F1
#
_cell.length_a   1.000
_cell.length_b   1.000
_cell.length_c   1.000
_cell.angle_alpha   90.00
_cell.angle_beta   90.00
_cell.angle_gamma   90.00
#
_symmetry.space_group_name_H-M   'P 1'
#
loop_
_entity.id
_entity.type
_entity.pdbx_description
1 polymer ?
#
loop_
_entity_poly.entity_id
_entity_poly.type
_entity_poly.pdbx_seq_one_letter_code
_entity_poly.pdbx_strand_id
1 'polypeptide(L)'
;MKIEILNECPDCLPTMDRRRFVKSAALGTAALAAAPLGQAAKKKADTETLVAQLFGSLNDSQKKVVAFPFEHPLREKVDNNWHITKKSIGEIFTGEQQTLVKEIFLKLHSEQYAETVLGQVRHDSEDEGFES
;
A
#
# COMPACT_ATOMS: atom_id res chain seq x y z
N MET A 1 12.91 36.99 -44.84
CA MET A 1 11.72 37.03 -43.97
C MET A 1 12.06 36.23 -42.71
N LYS A 2 12.32 36.90 -41.58
CA LYS A 2 12.59 36.26 -40.30
C LYS A 2 11.26 36.07 -39.58
N ILE A 3 10.99 34.85 -39.12
CA ILE A 3 9.90 34.56 -38.20
C ILE A 3 10.57 34.32 -36.85
N GLU A 4 10.43 35.26 -35.93
CA GLU A 4 10.77 35.05 -34.53
C GLU A 4 9.58 34.39 -33.85
N ILE A 5 9.80 33.21 -33.27
CA ILE A 5 8.80 32.51 -32.46
C ILE A 5 9.00 33.02 -31.02
N LEU A 6 8.08 33.86 -30.56
CA LEU A 6 7.98 34.25 -29.15
C LEU A 6 7.59 33.02 -28.34
N ASN A 7 8.55 32.48 -27.59
CA ASN A 7 8.36 31.28 -26.78
C ASN A 7 8.20 31.65 -25.30
N GLU A 8 7.25 32.53 -25.01
CA GLU A 8 6.92 32.95 -23.65
C GLU A 8 5.50 32.48 -23.31
N CYS A 9 5.44 31.42 -22.51
CA CYS A 9 4.22 30.85 -21.99
C CYS A 9 3.74 31.69 -20.78
N PRO A 10 2.54 32.27 -20.82
CA PRO A 10 2.02 33.15 -19.75
C PRO A 10 1.80 32.46 -18.40
N ASP A 11 1.70 31.13 -18.36
CA ASP A 11 1.42 30.34 -17.15
C ASP A 11 2.67 29.69 -16.53
N CYS A 12 3.86 29.99 -17.07
CA CYS A 12 5.12 29.55 -16.50
C CYS A 12 5.47 30.42 -15.28
N LEU A 13 4.87 30.11 -14.13
CA LEU A 13 5.36 30.61 -12.85
C LEU A 13 6.86 30.28 -12.72
N PRO A 14 7.68 31.19 -12.15
CA PRO A 14 9.11 30.98 -12.03
C PRO A 14 9.35 29.63 -11.34
N THR A 15 10.03 28.73 -12.04
CA THR A 15 10.28 27.36 -11.60
C THR A 15 10.92 27.38 -10.20
N MET A 16 10.18 26.95 -9.19
CA MET A 16 10.75 26.75 -7.86
C MET A 16 11.64 25.51 -7.90
N ASP A 17 12.95 25.73 -8.04
CA ASP A 17 13.95 24.66 -7.93
C ASP A 17 13.94 24.09 -6.49
N ARG A 18 13.93 22.76 -6.39
CA ARG A 18 14.06 21.99 -5.15
C ARG A 18 15.20 22.51 -4.26
N ARG A 19 16.33 22.92 -4.84
CA ARG A 19 17.47 23.48 -4.08
C ARG A 19 17.16 24.82 -3.44
N ARG A 20 16.34 25.64 -4.11
CA ARG A 20 15.93 26.96 -3.60
C ARG A 20 14.94 26.80 -2.46
N PHE A 21 14.01 25.84 -2.56
CA PHE A 21 13.10 25.46 -1.48
C PHE A 21 13.87 24.98 -0.22
N VAL A 22 14.84 24.08 -0.38
CA VAL A 22 15.65 23.57 0.75
C VAL A 22 16.45 24.70 1.42
N LYS A 23 17.02 25.64 0.65
CA LYS A 23 17.71 26.80 1.20
C LYS A 23 16.78 27.74 1.99
N SER A 24 15.56 27.96 1.51
CA SER A 24 14.55 28.76 2.21
C SER A 24 14.09 28.11 3.50
N ALA A 25 13.91 26.78 3.50
CA ALA A 25 13.50 26.03 4.69
C ALA A 25 14.59 26.00 5.77
N ALA A 26 15.87 25.93 5.39
CA ALA A 26 17.00 25.90 6.32
C ALA A 26 17.10 27.18 7.18
N LEU A 27 16.78 28.34 6.63
CA LEU A 27 16.84 29.63 7.35
C LEU A 27 15.73 29.80 8.41
N GLY A 28 14.67 28.99 8.37
CA GLY A 28 13.55 29.05 9.32
C GLY A 28 13.73 28.21 10.59
N THR A 29 14.78 27.40 10.69
CA THR A 29 14.90 26.36 11.73
C THR A 29 15.61 26.80 13.02
N ALA A 30 16.26 27.97 13.04
CA ALA A 30 17.05 28.41 14.20
C ALA A 30 16.23 28.70 15.47
N ALA A 31 14.90 28.83 15.38
CA ALA A 31 14.04 29.15 16.52
C ALA A 31 13.36 27.93 17.20
N LEU A 32 13.53 26.71 16.69
CA LEU A 32 12.81 25.51 17.18
C LEU A 32 13.63 24.62 18.12
N ALA A 33 14.88 24.98 18.42
CA ALA A 33 15.81 24.14 19.19
C ALA A 33 15.43 23.93 20.68
N ALA A 34 14.37 24.58 21.18
CA ALA A 34 13.93 24.49 22.58
C ALA A 34 12.54 23.87 22.77
N ALA A 35 11.91 23.31 21.74
CA ALA A 35 10.68 22.57 21.91
C ALA A 35 10.99 21.11 22.32
N PRO A 36 10.35 20.56 23.37
CA PRO A 36 10.44 19.13 23.61
C PRO A 36 9.94 18.42 22.36
N LEU A 37 10.77 17.56 21.77
CA LEU A 37 10.33 16.65 20.72
C LEU A 37 9.24 15.78 21.33
N GLY A 38 7.98 16.19 21.16
CA GLY A 38 6.83 15.35 21.41
C GLY A 38 7.07 14.05 20.66
N GLN A 39 6.85 12.92 21.34
CA GLN A 39 6.87 11.61 20.68
C GLN A 39 5.93 11.72 19.48
N ALA A 40 6.50 11.72 18.28
CA ALA A 40 5.71 11.70 17.06
C ALA A 40 4.77 10.50 17.19
N ALA A 41 3.46 10.74 17.16
CA ALA A 41 2.48 9.68 17.20
C ALA A 41 2.91 8.64 16.14
N LYS A 42 3.12 7.38 16.55
CA LYS A 42 3.48 6.32 15.62
C LYS A 42 2.40 6.29 14.55
N LYS A 43 2.73 6.79 13.36
CA LYS A 43 1.82 6.74 12.21
C LYS A 43 1.46 5.27 12.01
N LYS A 44 0.18 4.93 12.07
CA LYS A 44 -0.28 3.57 11.74
C LYS A 44 0.31 3.23 10.36
N ALA A 45 0.89 2.05 10.20
CA ALA A 45 1.50 1.65 8.94
C ALA A 45 0.44 1.70 7.82
N ASP A 46 0.77 2.38 6.73
CA ASP A 46 -0.09 2.47 5.54
C ASP A 46 -0.21 1.07 4.91
N THR A 47 -1.34 0.75 4.25
CA THR A 47 -1.62 -0.61 3.72
C THR A 47 -0.51 -1.12 2.81
N GLU A 48 0.04 -0.26 1.94
CA GLU A 48 1.18 -0.58 1.07
C GLU A 48 2.43 -1.01 1.85
N THR A 49 2.64 -0.45 3.04
CA THR A 49 3.77 -0.85 3.91
C THR A 49 3.58 -2.27 4.43
N LEU A 50 2.34 -2.64 4.79
CA LEU A 50 2.02 -4.00 5.22
C LEU A 50 2.13 -5.00 4.07
N VAL A 51 1.72 -4.62 2.86
CA VAL A 51 1.89 -5.47 1.65
C VAL A 51 3.37 -5.73 1.39
N ALA A 52 4.21 -4.71 1.47
CA ALA A 52 5.67 -4.86 1.35
C ALA A 52 6.25 -5.77 2.44
N GLN A 53 5.77 -5.63 3.69
CA GLN A 53 6.17 -6.49 4.80
C GLN A 53 5.75 -7.96 4.58
N LEU A 54 4.51 -8.20 4.16
CA LEU A 54 4.02 -9.53 3.83
C LEU A 54 4.87 -10.15 2.72
N PHE A 55 5.06 -9.45 1.60
CA PHE A 55 5.86 -9.94 0.47
C PHE A 55 7.32 -10.23 0.86
N GLY A 56 7.92 -9.36 1.67
CA GLY A 56 9.28 -9.53 2.19
C GLY A 56 9.44 -10.75 3.12
N SER A 57 8.37 -11.12 3.83
CA SER A 57 8.37 -12.29 4.72
C SER A 57 8.21 -13.63 4.00
N LEU A 58 7.80 -13.64 2.72
CA LEU A 58 7.50 -14.88 2.00
C LEU A 58 8.77 -15.65 1.66
N ASN A 59 8.75 -16.96 1.91
CA ASN A 59 9.78 -17.87 1.40
C ASN A 59 9.55 -18.21 -0.08
N ASP A 60 10.53 -18.85 -0.73
CA ASP A 60 10.45 -19.17 -2.16
C ASP A 60 9.30 -20.11 -2.53
N SER A 61 8.92 -21.02 -1.62
CA SER A 61 7.81 -21.94 -1.85
C SER A 61 6.46 -21.21 -1.84
N GLN A 62 6.29 -20.24 -0.93
CA GLN A 62 5.10 -19.40 -0.86
C GLN A 62 5.01 -18.47 -2.07
N LYS A 63 6.12 -17.79 -2.44
CA LYS A 63 6.18 -16.89 -3.59
C LYS A 63 5.75 -17.58 -4.89
N LYS A 64 6.17 -18.83 -5.10
CA LYS A 64 5.75 -19.62 -6.28
C LYS A 64 4.25 -19.87 -6.35
N VAL A 65 3.55 -19.85 -5.21
CA VAL A 65 2.10 -20.05 -5.15
C VAL A 65 1.36 -18.73 -5.37
N VAL A 66 1.80 -17.63 -4.74
CA VAL A 66 0.98 -16.40 -4.66
C VAL A 66 1.48 -15.22 -5.49
N ALA A 67 2.76 -15.20 -5.90
CA ALA A 67 3.36 -14.06 -6.58
C ALA A 67 3.53 -14.33 -8.08
N PHE A 68 2.42 -14.27 -8.82
CA PHE A 68 2.43 -14.44 -10.26
C PHE A 68 3.13 -13.28 -10.98
N PRO A 69 3.75 -13.52 -12.15
CA PRO A 69 4.23 -12.46 -13.02
C PRO A 69 3.10 -11.50 -13.43
N PHE A 70 3.45 -10.24 -13.71
CA PHE A 70 2.47 -9.21 -14.09
C PHE A 70 1.69 -9.53 -15.38
N GLU A 71 2.31 -10.28 -16.29
CA GLU A 71 1.73 -10.73 -17.57
C GLU A 71 1.07 -12.12 -17.46
N HIS A 72 0.78 -12.61 -16.25
CA HIS A 72 0.17 -13.92 -16.08
C HIS A 72 -1.28 -13.92 -16.60
N PRO A 73 -1.71 -14.92 -17.40
CA PRO A 73 -3.02 -14.90 -18.07
C PRO A 73 -4.21 -14.87 -17.11
N LEU A 74 -4.03 -15.35 -15.88
CA LEU A 74 -5.06 -15.28 -14.83
C LEU A 74 -5.46 -13.84 -14.48
N ARG A 75 -4.65 -12.84 -14.80
CA ARG A 75 -4.99 -11.43 -14.63
C ARG A 75 -6.21 -10.99 -15.47
N GLU A 76 -6.47 -11.68 -16.57
CA GLU A 76 -7.61 -11.41 -17.46
C GLU A 76 -8.84 -12.28 -17.15
N LYS A 77 -8.72 -13.24 -16.22
CA LYS A 77 -9.82 -14.11 -15.83
C LYS A 77 -10.69 -13.44 -14.77
N VAL A 78 -12.01 -13.49 -14.96
CA VAL A 78 -13.01 -13.05 -13.97
C VAL A 78 -14.04 -14.17 -13.80
N ASP A 79 -14.27 -14.59 -12.57
CA ASP A 79 -15.19 -15.67 -12.23
C ASP A 79 -15.66 -15.46 -10.77
N ASN A 80 -16.92 -15.81 -10.48
CA ASN A 80 -17.53 -15.55 -9.17
C ASN A 80 -16.92 -16.51 -8.13
N ASN A 81 -16.57 -16.00 -6.96
CA ASN A 81 -15.95 -16.77 -5.86
C ASN A 81 -14.71 -17.55 -6.32
N TRP A 82 -13.95 -16.96 -7.25
CA TRP A 82 -12.83 -17.66 -7.85
C TRP A 82 -11.57 -17.64 -6.98
N HIS A 83 -11.15 -18.84 -6.57
CA HIS A 83 -9.86 -19.07 -5.95
C HIS A 83 -8.74 -19.11 -7.02
N ILE A 84 -7.91 -18.06 -7.05
CA ILE A 84 -6.76 -17.97 -7.96
C ILE A 84 -5.81 -19.15 -7.76
N THR A 85 -5.54 -19.50 -6.50
CA THR A 85 -4.74 -20.67 -6.07
C THR A 85 -5.63 -21.70 -5.38
N LYS A 86 -5.29 -22.98 -5.53
CA LYS A 86 -6.05 -24.08 -4.89
C LYS A 86 -5.83 -24.22 -3.38
N LYS A 87 -4.69 -23.73 -2.89
CA LYS A 87 -4.35 -23.77 -1.47
C LYS A 87 -5.00 -22.62 -0.72
N SER A 88 -5.46 -22.87 0.50
CA SER A 88 -6.04 -21.87 1.40
C SER A 88 -4.97 -20.93 1.97
N ILE A 89 -5.43 -19.88 2.66
CA ILE A 89 -4.55 -18.95 3.38
C ILE A 89 -3.84 -19.70 4.53
N GLY A 90 -4.55 -20.57 5.27
CA GLY A 90 -4.00 -21.39 6.34
C GLY A 90 -2.94 -22.39 5.87
N GLU A 91 -3.10 -22.95 4.66
CA GLU A 91 -2.13 -23.88 4.07
C GLU A 91 -0.84 -23.20 3.55
N ILE A 92 -0.91 -21.93 3.17
CA ILE A 92 0.20 -21.20 2.56
C ILE A 92 1.00 -20.43 3.61
N PHE A 93 0.33 -19.70 4.50
CA PHE A 93 0.92 -18.67 5.33
C PHE A 93 1.11 -19.12 6.78
N THR A 94 2.17 -18.64 7.41
CA THR A 94 2.35 -18.76 8.87
C THR A 94 1.35 -17.89 9.63
N GLY A 95 1.11 -18.14 10.92
CA GLY A 95 0.16 -17.35 11.71
C GLY A 95 0.45 -15.83 11.72
N GLU A 96 1.73 -15.44 11.72
CA GLU A 96 2.13 -14.03 11.61
C GLU A 96 1.78 -13.44 10.24
N GLN A 97 2.00 -14.20 9.17
CA GLN A 97 1.62 -13.79 7.81
C GLN A 97 0.10 -13.73 7.63
N GLN A 98 -0.66 -14.67 8.21
CA GLN A 98 -2.12 -14.64 8.22
C GLN A 98 -2.64 -13.38 8.91
N THR A 99 -2.01 -12.98 10.02
CA THR A 99 -2.31 -11.73 10.72
C THR A 99 -2.07 -10.52 9.82
N LEU A 100 -0.95 -10.48 9.09
CA LEU A 100 -0.68 -9.42 8.10
C LEU A 100 -1.73 -9.39 6.99
N VAL A 101 -2.12 -10.54 6.44
CA VAL A 101 -3.17 -10.64 5.41
C VAL A 101 -4.49 -10.07 5.93
N LYS A 102 -4.89 -10.44 7.15
CA LYS A 102 -6.11 -9.94 7.80
C LYS A 102 -6.03 -8.43 8.05
N GLU A 103 -4.90 -7.91 8.52
CA GLU A 103 -4.71 -6.47 8.75
C GLU A 103 -4.77 -5.68 7.45
N ILE A 104 -4.12 -6.15 6.39
CA ILE A 104 -4.19 -5.56 5.04
C ILE A 104 -5.64 -5.52 4.57
N PHE A 105 -6.34 -6.65 4.65
CA PHE A 105 -7.74 -6.76 4.24
C PHE A 105 -8.64 -5.77 4.99
N LEU A 106 -8.53 -5.71 6.31
CA LEU A 106 -9.34 -4.81 7.13
C LEU A 106 -9.04 -3.34 6.89
N LYS A 107 -7.78 -2.97 6.61
CA LYS A 107 -7.39 -1.59 6.30
C LYS A 107 -7.89 -1.09 4.95
N LEU A 108 -8.29 -1.98 4.04
CA LEU A 108 -8.96 -1.59 2.79
C LEU A 108 -10.42 -1.18 3.03
N HIS A 109 -10.97 -1.50 4.20
CA HIS A 109 -12.34 -1.19 4.58
C HIS A 109 -12.35 -0.12 5.67
N SER A 110 -13.49 0.55 5.85
CA SER A 110 -13.62 1.48 6.98
C SER A 110 -13.74 0.70 8.30
N GLU A 111 -13.29 1.30 9.40
CA GLU A 111 -13.36 0.68 10.73
C GLU A 111 -14.80 0.29 11.11
N GLN A 112 -15.80 1.05 10.65
CA GLN A 112 -17.22 0.77 10.90
C GLN A 112 -17.73 -0.49 10.19
N TYR A 113 -17.18 -0.83 9.02
CA TYR A 113 -17.66 -1.96 8.20
C TYR A 113 -16.79 -3.22 8.33
N ALA A 114 -15.71 -3.16 9.10
CA ALA A 114 -14.76 -4.26 9.30
C ALA A 114 -15.45 -5.60 9.65
N GLU A 115 -16.30 -5.60 10.68
CA GLU A 115 -17.01 -6.81 11.14
C GLU A 115 -18.01 -7.34 10.12
N THR A 116 -18.76 -6.46 9.45
CA THR A 116 -19.72 -6.85 8.41
C THR A 116 -19.01 -7.54 7.26
N VAL A 117 -17.88 -6.99 6.82
CA VAL A 117 -17.11 -7.55 5.70
C VAL A 117 -16.45 -8.87 6.09
N LEU A 118 -15.94 -9.02 7.31
CA LEU A 118 -15.47 -10.31 7.81
C LEU A 118 -16.59 -11.36 7.86
N GLY A 119 -17.78 -10.97 8.29
CA GLY A 119 -18.96 -11.83 8.28
C GLY A 119 -19.30 -12.31 6.86
N GLN A 120 -19.20 -11.42 5.86
CA GLN A 120 -19.40 -11.77 4.47
C GLN A 120 -18.33 -12.75 3.96
N VAL A 121 -17.05 -12.50 4.21
CA VAL A 121 -15.96 -13.41 3.81
C VAL A 121 -16.19 -14.82 4.36
N ARG A 122 -16.59 -14.93 5.63
CA ARG A 122 -16.92 -16.21 6.25
C ARG A 122 -18.12 -16.89 5.58
N HIS A 123 -19.17 -16.13 5.32
CA HIS A 123 -20.38 -16.66 4.67
C HIS A 123 -20.08 -17.17 3.25
N ASP A 124 -19.26 -16.44 2.50
CA ASP A 124 -18.86 -16.79 1.13
C ASP A 124 -17.84 -17.94 1.09
N SER A 125 -17.24 -18.30 2.24
CA SER A 125 -16.23 -19.35 2.40
C SER A 125 -16.74 -20.55 3.21
N GLU A 126 -18.04 -20.83 3.23
CA GLU A 126 -18.61 -21.98 3.97
C GLU A 126 -18.24 -22.00 5.48
N ASP A 127 -18.24 -20.82 6.11
CA ASP A 127 -17.82 -20.58 7.50
C ASP A 127 -16.31 -20.73 7.79
N GLU A 128 -15.49 -20.94 6.76
CA GLU A 128 -14.04 -20.86 6.83
C GLU A 128 -13.54 -19.40 6.86
N GLY A 129 -12.34 -19.19 7.42
CA GLY A 129 -11.74 -17.88 7.67
C GLY A 129 -10.32 -17.74 7.10
N PHE A 130 -9.55 -16.82 7.68
CA PHE A 130 -8.15 -16.63 7.29
C PHE A 130 -7.24 -17.72 7.88
N GLU A 131 -7.70 -18.37 8.94
CA GLU A 131 -6.97 -19.33 9.76
C GLU A 131 -7.18 -20.80 9.31
N SER A 132 -8.11 -21.04 8.38
CA SER A 132 -8.51 -22.36 7.85
C SER A 132 -7.72 -22.80 6.62
#